data_AF-A0A650CWJ2-F1
#
_entry.id   AF-A0A650CWJ2-F1
#
_cell.length_a   1.000
_cell.length_b   1.000
_cell.length_c   1.000
_cell.angle_alpha   90.00
_cell.angle_beta   90.00
_cell.angle_gamma   90.00
#
_symmetry.space_group_name_H-M   'P 1'
#
loop_
_entity.id
_entity.type
_entity.pdbx_description
1 polymer ?
#
loop_
_entity_poly.entity_id
_entity_poly.type
_entity_poly.pdbx_seq_one_letter_code
_entity_poly.pdbx_strand_id
1 'polypeptide(L)'
;MAGKFLFITKDKKFLFDGKVREVKKELQDLDGMEIRFARPMIVYELDGVNLNYFVKNYGHLAVGDYTVLDLVDLLEENNFILYVDHEKRKVEVFVQGKDETITLPYYTLDFLRYLLAKTSRGVLLESTTFDLIDEN
;
A
#
# COMPACT_ATOMS: atom_id res chain seq x y z
N MET A 1 -8.15 7.04 -16.32
CA MET A 1 -8.79 7.07 -14.99
C MET A 1 -8.40 5.79 -14.30
N ALA A 2 -7.75 5.90 -13.14
CA ALA A 2 -7.53 4.72 -12.29
C ALA A 2 -8.87 4.03 -12.01
N GLY A 3 -8.86 2.70 -11.86
CA GLY A 3 -10.02 1.98 -11.34
C GLY A 3 -10.42 2.51 -9.96
N LYS A 4 -11.67 2.28 -9.54
CA LYS A 4 -12.10 2.51 -8.16
C LYS A 4 -11.85 1.22 -7.38
N PHE A 5 -11.18 1.30 -6.24
CA PHE A 5 -10.85 0.14 -5.41
C PHE A 5 -11.38 0.32 -3.99
N LEU A 6 -12.15 -0.65 -3.51
CA LEU A 6 -12.63 -0.70 -2.14
C LEU A 6 -11.93 -1.84 -1.40
N PHE A 7 -11.09 -1.48 -0.44
CA PHE A 7 -10.42 -2.41 0.45
C PHE A 7 -11.25 -2.58 1.71
N ILE A 8 -11.68 -3.80 1.99
CA ILE A 8 -12.45 -4.14 3.19
C ILE A 8 -11.49 -4.87 4.13
N THR A 9 -11.31 -4.33 5.34
CA THR A 9 -10.67 -5.00 6.48
C THR A 9 -11.73 -5.41 7.50
N LYS A 10 -11.33 -6.12 8.55
CA LYS A 10 -12.21 -6.54 9.66
C LYS A 10 -12.99 -5.37 10.27
N ASP A 11 -12.29 -4.26 10.48
CA ASP A 11 -12.76 -3.11 11.26
C ASP A 11 -12.94 -1.83 10.41
N LYS A 12 -12.31 -1.76 9.24
CA LYS A 12 -12.21 -0.54 8.43
C LYS A 12 -12.45 -0.83 6.95
N LYS A 13 -12.75 0.24 6.23
CA LYS A 13 -12.90 0.24 4.78
C LYS A 13 -12.08 1.38 4.22
N PHE A 14 -11.27 1.12 3.20
CA PHE A 14 -10.46 2.14 2.54
C PHE A 14 -10.85 2.20 1.07
N LEU A 15 -11.05 3.41 0.55
CA LEU A 15 -11.42 3.64 -0.84
C LEU A 15 -10.29 4.38 -1.55
N PHE A 16 -9.99 3.90 -2.76
CA PHE A 16 -9.24 4.62 -3.75
C PHE A 16 -10.11 4.92 -4.98
N ASP A 17 -10.28 6.20 -5.29
CA ASP A 17 -10.98 6.71 -6.48
C ASP A 17 -10.23 7.90 -7.11
N GLY A 18 -8.89 7.88 -7.02
CA GLY A 18 -8.02 9.04 -7.21
C GLY A 18 -7.73 9.80 -5.91
N LYS A 19 -8.50 9.54 -4.84
CA LYS A 19 -8.20 9.96 -3.46
C LYS A 19 -8.12 8.73 -2.56
N VAL A 20 -7.30 8.81 -1.51
CA VAL A 20 -7.21 7.78 -0.47
C VAL A 20 -8.02 8.25 0.74
N ARG A 21 -9.01 7.46 1.16
CA ARG A 21 -9.83 7.78 2.35
C ARG A 21 -10.36 6.55 3.08
N GLU A 22 -10.46 6.67 4.39
CA GLU A 22 -11.23 5.73 5.21
C GLU A 22 -12.73 6.03 5.08
N VAL A 23 -13.52 4.99 4.85
CA VAL A 23 -14.97 5.04 4.65
C VAL A 23 -15.65 4.73 5.98
N LYS A 24 -16.24 5.76 6.60
CA LYS A 24 -16.92 5.66 7.91
C LYS A 24 -18.42 5.41 7.83
N LYS A 25 -19.04 5.67 6.68
CA LYS A 25 -20.47 5.46 6.43
C LYS A 25 -20.64 4.38 5.38
N GLU A 26 -21.78 3.73 5.38
CA GLU A 26 -22.10 2.77 4.32
C GLU A 26 -22.06 3.45 2.95
N LEU A 27 -21.41 2.79 2.00
CA LEU A 27 -21.42 3.18 0.60
C LEU A 27 -22.75 2.69 0.02
N GLN A 28 -23.52 3.63 -0.55
CA GLN A 28 -24.80 3.32 -1.16
C GLN A 28 -24.65 2.81 -2.61
N ASP A 29 -23.48 3.02 -3.21
CA ASP A 29 -23.19 2.65 -4.59
C ASP A 29 -21.78 2.02 -4.67
N LEU A 30 -21.73 0.81 -5.23
CA LEU A 30 -20.50 0.02 -5.44
C LEU A 30 -20.20 -0.18 -6.93
N ASP A 31 -20.98 0.44 -7.83
CA ASP A 31 -20.84 0.22 -9.27
C ASP A 31 -19.45 0.68 -9.77
N GLY A 32 -18.82 -0.24 -10.51
CA GLY A 32 -17.48 -0.05 -11.06
C GLY A 32 -16.35 -0.06 -10.02
N MET A 33 -16.61 -0.49 -8.78
CA MET A 33 -15.58 -0.67 -7.76
C MET A 33 -15.05 -2.11 -7.75
N GLU A 34 -13.73 -2.26 -7.80
CA GLU A 34 -13.07 -3.53 -7.50
C GLU A 34 -12.97 -3.71 -5.98
N ILE A 35 -13.66 -4.72 -5.45
CA ILE A 35 -13.66 -5.02 -4.02
C ILE A 35 -12.53 -5.99 -3.69
N ARG A 36 -11.71 -5.63 -2.70
CA ARG A 36 -10.58 -6.44 -2.24
C ARG A 36 -10.67 -6.64 -0.74
N PHE A 37 -10.66 -7.90 -0.30
CA PHE A 37 -10.51 -8.23 1.11
C PHE A 37 -9.04 -8.10 1.51
N ALA A 38 -8.82 -7.42 2.63
CA ALA A 38 -7.51 -7.03 3.08
C ALA A 38 -7.36 -7.16 4.59
N ARG A 39 -6.12 -7.36 5.03
CA ARG A 39 -5.71 -7.24 6.43
C ARG A 39 -4.50 -6.29 6.53
N PRO A 40 -4.20 -5.75 7.73
CA PRO A 40 -2.99 -4.95 7.91
C PRO A 40 -1.74 -5.73 7.48
N MET A 41 -0.86 -5.07 6.73
CA MET A 41 0.42 -5.63 6.33
C MET A 41 1.37 -5.73 7.51
N ILE A 42 2.13 -6.82 7.59
CA ILE A 42 3.19 -6.95 8.58
C ILE A 42 4.40 -6.14 8.10
N VAL A 43 4.88 -5.23 8.95
CA VAL A 43 6.10 -4.44 8.73
C VAL A 43 7.15 -4.76 9.79
N TYR A 44 8.42 -4.53 9.47
CA TYR A 44 9.53 -4.84 10.35
C TYR A 44 10.24 -3.58 10.82
N GLU A 45 10.08 -3.26 12.10
CA GLU A 45 10.74 -2.11 12.68
C GLU A 45 12.20 -2.41 13.04
N LEU A 46 13.11 -1.53 12.64
CA LEU A 46 14.52 -1.56 13.03
C LEU A 46 14.82 -0.41 13.99
N ASP A 47 15.36 -0.73 15.16
CA ASP A 47 15.75 0.26 16.16
C ASP A 47 16.84 1.19 15.63
N GLY A 48 16.68 2.50 15.85
CA GLY A 48 17.66 3.51 15.45
C GLY A 48 17.77 3.78 13.94
N VAL A 49 16.93 3.15 13.11
CA VAL A 49 16.90 3.34 11.65
C VAL A 49 15.68 4.18 11.24
N ASN A 50 15.90 5.19 10.41
CA ASN A 50 14.85 6.04 9.83
C ASN A 50 14.89 6.00 8.29
N LEU A 51 13.92 6.64 7.62
CA LEU A 51 13.87 6.69 6.14
C LEU A 51 15.16 7.23 5.52
N ASN A 52 15.81 8.22 6.14
CA ASN A 52 17.04 8.82 5.62
C ASN A 52 18.21 7.80 5.55
N TYR A 53 18.22 6.79 6.42
CA TYR A 53 19.17 5.69 6.30
C TYR A 53 19.00 4.94 4.97
N PHE A 54 17.76 4.64 4.58
CA PHE A 54 17.47 3.96 3.32
C PHE A 54 17.84 4.83 2.11
N VAL A 55 17.49 6.11 2.15
CA VAL A 55 17.83 7.05 1.08
C VAL A 55 19.35 7.15 0.88
N LYS A 56 20.12 7.32 1.97
CA LYS A 56 21.57 7.48 1.90
C LYS A 56 22.31 6.24 1.41
N ASN A 57 21.91 5.06 1.87
CA ASN A 57 22.65 3.82 1.60
C ASN A 57 22.12 3.06 0.38
N TYR A 58 20.82 3.18 0.11
CA TYR A 58 20.11 2.38 -0.89
C TYR A 58 19.32 3.21 -1.89
N GLY A 59 19.39 4.55 -1.84
CA GLY A 59 18.59 5.46 -2.68
C GLY A 59 18.67 5.17 -4.18
N HIS A 60 19.81 4.67 -4.66
CA HIS A 60 20.04 4.33 -6.06
C HIS A 60 19.55 2.93 -6.48
N LEU A 61 19.15 2.08 -5.52
CA LEU A 61 18.65 0.74 -5.83
C LEU A 61 17.29 0.82 -6.51
N ALA A 62 17.10 0.01 -7.56
CA ALA A 62 15.85 -0.09 -8.28
C ALA A 62 14.85 -1.01 -7.55
N VAL A 63 13.61 -0.55 -7.45
CA VAL A 63 12.43 -1.23 -6.93
C VAL A 63 11.36 -1.17 -8.03
N GLY A 64 11.46 -2.07 -9.00
CA GLY A 64 10.69 -1.97 -10.25
C GLY A 64 11.19 -0.79 -11.09
N ASP A 65 10.27 0.06 -11.52
CA ASP A 65 10.57 1.24 -12.36
C ASP A 65 11.01 2.47 -11.55
N TYR A 66 11.05 2.36 -10.22
CA TYR A 66 11.43 3.44 -9.30
C TYR A 66 12.76 3.14 -8.63
N THR A 67 13.52 4.16 -8.27
CA THR A 67 14.58 3.99 -7.26
C THR A 67 14.00 4.06 -5.84
N VAL A 68 14.77 3.61 -4.84
CA VAL A 68 14.36 3.76 -3.43
C VAL A 68 14.16 5.24 -3.08
N LEU A 69 14.99 6.14 -3.61
CA LEU A 69 14.81 7.58 -3.40
C LEU A 69 13.48 8.05 -3.99
N ASP A 70 13.20 7.74 -5.25
CA ASP A 70 11.94 8.14 -5.92
C ASP A 70 10.71 7.61 -5.17
N LEU A 71 10.80 6.36 -4.68
CA LEU A 71 9.72 5.75 -3.93
C LEU A 71 9.52 6.44 -2.57
N VAL A 72 10.59 6.75 -1.84
CA VAL A 72 10.48 7.46 -0.56
C VAL A 72 9.87 8.84 -0.74
N ASP A 73 10.34 9.61 -1.71
CA ASP A 73 9.81 10.95 -2.01
C ASP A 73 8.32 10.88 -2.35
N LEU A 74 7.93 9.91 -3.20
CA LEU A 74 6.55 9.67 -3.56
C LEU A 74 5.64 9.38 -2.34
N LEU A 75 6.10 8.53 -1.42
CA LEU A 75 5.32 8.08 -0.27
C LEU A 75 5.24 9.14 0.85
N GLU A 76 6.27 9.96 1.03
CA GLU A 76 6.27 11.02 2.05
C GLU A 76 5.43 12.24 1.64
N GLU A 77 5.30 12.50 0.33
CA GLU A 77 4.50 13.62 -0.19
C GLU A 77 3.00 13.32 -0.26
N ASN A 78 2.62 12.03 -0.38
CA ASN A 78 1.26 11.64 -0.75
C ASN A 78 0.63 10.68 0.26
N ASN A 79 -0.71 10.72 0.37
CA ASN A 79 -1.44 9.60 0.96
C ASN A 79 -1.50 8.47 -0.05
N PHE A 80 -1.31 7.24 0.40
CA PHE A 80 -1.32 6.06 -0.47
C PHE A 80 -1.97 4.87 0.20
N ILE A 81 -2.38 3.89 -0.60
CA ILE A 81 -2.64 2.52 -0.15
C ILE A 81 -1.61 1.64 -0.81
N LEU A 82 -0.87 0.86 -0.04
CA LEU A 82 -0.04 -0.22 -0.56
C LEU A 82 -0.74 -1.54 -0.28
N TYR A 83 -0.98 -2.31 -1.34
CA TYR A 83 -1.67 -3.59 -1.27
C TYR A 83 -0.79 -4.69 -1.84
N VAL A 84 -0.57 -5.74 -1.05
CA VAL A 84 0.17 -6.92 -1.48
C VAL A 84 -0.82 -8.02 -1.86
N ASP A 85 -0.81 -8.45 -3.11
CA ASP A 85 -1.53 -9.62 -3.59
C ASP A 85 -0.58 -10.83 -3.55
N HIS A 86 -0.72 -11.68 -2.52
CA HIS A 86 0.12 -12.86 -2.34
C HIS A 86 -0.15 -13.97 -3.36
N GLU A 87 -1.40 -14.08 -3.82
CA GLU A 87 -1.80 -15.08 -4.82
C GLU A 87 -1.20 -14.74 -6.18
N LYS A 88 -1.35 -13.48 -6.61
CA LYS A 88 -0.82 -13.00 -7.89
C LYS A 88 0.66 -12.61 -7.83
N ARG A 89 1.27 -12.62 -6.65
CA ARG A 89 2.65 -12.17 -6.39
C ARG A 89 2.89 -10.77 -6.94
N LYS A 90 2.11 -9.79 -6.47
CA LYS A 90 2.22 -8.37 -6.87
C LYS A 90 2.17 -7.46 -5.65
N VAL A 91 2.85 -6.32 -5.74
CA VAL A 91 2.71 -5.21 -4.80
C VAL A 91 2.17 -4.02 -5.60
N GLU A 92 1.00 -3.53 -5.24
CA GLU A 92 0.34 -2.41 -5.89
C GLU A 92 0.34 -1.20 -4.97
N VAL A 93 0.66 -0.03 -5.50
CA VAL A 93 0.66 1.24 -4.78
C VAL A 93 -0.32 2.19 -5.46
N PHE A 94 -1.36 2.55 -4.71
CA PHE A 94 -2.42 3.47 -5.10
C PHE A 94 -2.13 4.82 -4.47
N VAL A 95 -1.62 5.77 -5.26
CA VAL A 95 -1.19 7.07 -4.76
C VAL A 95 -2.26 8.11 -5.03
N GLN A 96 -2.66 8.86 -4.00
CA GLN A 96 -3.61 9.95 -4.14
C GLN A 96 -3.13 10.96 -5.20
N GLY A 97 -4.05 11.37 -6.08
CA GLY A 97 -3.75 12.32 -7.15
C GLY A 97 -3.06 11.71 -8.37
N LYS A 98 -2.73 10.42 -8.36
CA LYS A 98 -2.25 9.70 -9.54
C LYS A 98 -3.35 8.85 -10.17
N ASP A 99 -3.41 8.89 -11.50
CA ASP A 99 -4.36 8.13 -12.31
C ASP A 99 -3.92 6.69 -12.60
N GLU A 100 -2.69 6.33 -12.23
CA GLU A 100 -2.11 5.02 -12.50
C GLU A 100 -1.73 4.31 -11.20
N THR A 101 -2.05 3.02 -11.15
CA THR A 101 -1.57 2.12 -10.10
C THR A 101 -0.13 1.75 -10.38
N ILE A 102 0.75 2.02 -9.42
CA ILE A 102 2.15 1.60 -9.52
C ILE A 102 2.24 0.14 -9.12
N THR A 103 2.90 -0.68 -9.93
CA THR A 103 3.16 -2.09 -9.60
C THR A 103 4.63 -2.27 -9.29
N LEU A 104 4.94 -2.70 -8.07
CA LEU A 104 6.29 -3.04 -7.64
C LEU A 104 6.49 -4.57 -7.72
N PRO A 105 7.70 -5.04 -8.05
CA PRO A 105 8.00 -6.48 -8.11
C PRO A 105 7.88 -7.13 -6.73
N TYR A 106 7.20 -8.27 -6.64
CA TYR A 106 6.94 -8.93 -5.36
C TYR A 106 8.19 -9.39 -4.60
N TYR A 107 9.31 -9.65 -5.30
CA TYR A 107 10.58 -9.99 -4.64
C TYR A 107 11.14 -8.84 -3.79
N THR A 108 10.64 -7.60 -3.98
CA THR A 108 11.06 -6.43 -3.20
C THR A 108 10.32 -6.33 -1.86
N LEU A 109 9.29 -7.16 -1.63
CA LEU A 109 8.40 -7.06 -0.47
C LEU A 109 9.15 -7.06 0.87
N ASP A 110 10.13 -7.94 1.05
CA ASP A 110 10.86 -8.01 2.33
C ASP A 110 11.61 -6.70 2.60
N PHE A 111 12.26 -6.13 1.59
CA PHE A 111 12.89 -4.81 1.70
C PHE A 111 11.85 -3.72 1.98
N LEU A 112 10.73 -3.75 1.24
CA LEU A 112 9.63 -2.79 1.42
C LEU A 112 9.07 -2.83 2.84
N ARG A 113 8.95 -4.00 3.48
CA ARG A 113 8.47 -4.11 4.87
C ARG A 113 9.34 -3.36 5.88
N TYR A 114 10.65 -3.29 5.65
CA TYR A 114 11.56 -2.48 6.47
C TYR A 114 11.45 -0.98 6.16
N LEU A 115 11.33 -0.63 4.88
CA LEU A 115 11.18 0.76 4.43
C LEU A 115 9.86 1.37 4.93
N LEU A 116 8.76 0.67 4.70
CA LEU A 116 7.38 1.09 5.02
C LEU A 116 7.11 1.12 6.52
N ALA A 117 7.87 0.37 7.32
CA ALA A 117 7.84 0.52 8.79
C ALA A 117 8.20 1.94 9.25
N LYS A 118 8.89 2.71 8.39
CA LYS A 118 9.38 4.05 8.69
C LYS A 118 8.58 5.17 8.01
N THR A 119 7.57 4.82 7.20
CA THR A 119 6.68 5.82 6.58
C THR A 119 5.62 6.27 7.58
N SER A 120 5.39 7.57 7.66
CA SER A 120 4.37 8.14 8.55
C SER A 120 2.97 8.21 7.93
N ARG A 121 2.87 7.86 6.64
CA ARG A 121 1.69 8.02 5.80
C ARG A 121 1.27 6.70 5.18
N GLY A 122 0.01 6.66 4.77
CA GLY A 122 -0.55 5.60 3.97
C GLY A 122 -1.16 4.46 4.77
N VAL A 123 -1.82 3.56 4.02
CA VAL A 123 -2.48 2.37 4.54
C VAL A 123 -1.78 1.16 3.93
N LEU A 124 -1.25 0.29 4.78
CA LEU A 124 -0.48 -0.88 4.38
C LEU A 124 -1.34 -2.13 4.53
N LEU A 125 -1.60 -2.82 3.43
CA LEU A 125 -2.57 -3.92 3.36
C LEU A 125 -1.98 -5.13 2.63
N GLU A 126 -2.42 -6.32 3.02
CA GLU A 126 -2.15 -7.58 2.34
C GLU A 126 -3.46 -8.30 2.01
N SER A 127 -3.47 -9.05 0.91
CA SER A 127 -4.60 -9.86 0.47
C SER A 127 -4.97 -10.91 1.51
N THR A 128 -6.26 -11.03 1.78
CA THR A 128 -6.84 -12.09 2.60
C THR A 128 -8.13 -12.61 1.95
N THR A 129 -8.65 -13.72 2.44
CA THR A 129 -9.99 -14.20 2.05
C THR A 129 -11.05 -13.65 3.00
N PHE A 130 -12.32 -13.74 2.58
CA PHE A 130 -13.46 -13.38 3.43
C PHE A 130 -13.46 -14.17 4.74
N ASP A 131 -13.23 -15.48 4.70
CA ASP A 131 -13.26 -16.33 5.89
C ASP A 131 -12.17 -15.95 6.91
N LEU A 132 -11.02 -15.47 6.43
CA LEU A 132 -9.86 -15.11 7.27
C LEU A 132 -9.91 -13.67 7.77
N ILE A 133 -10.86 -12.85 7.31
CA ILE A 133 -10.94 -11.45 7.71
C ILE A 133 -11.41 -11.30 9.16
N ASP A 134 -12.21 -12.25 9.67
CA ASP A 134 -12.77 -12.21 11.02
C ASP A 134 -11.83 -12.81 12.10
N GLU A 135 -10.86 -13.64 11.71
CA GLU A 135 -10.09 -14.50 12.62
C GLU A 135 -8.91 -13.84 13.37
N ASN A 136 -8.66 -12.53 13.24
CA ASN A 136 -7.62 -11.84 14.03
C ASN A 136 -8.13 -10.55 14.64
#